data_AF-A0A843HVZ9-F1
#
_entry.id   AF-A0A843HVZ9-F1
#
_cell.length_a   1.000
_cell.length_b   1.000
_cell.length_c   1.000
_cell.angle_alpha   90.00
_cell.angle_beta   90.00
_cell.angle_gamma   90.00
#
_symmetry.space_group_name_H-M   'P 1'
#
loop_
_entity.id
_entity.type
_entity.pdbx_description
1 polymer ?
#
loop_
_entity_poly.entity_id
_entity_poly.type
_entity_poly.pdbx_seq_one_letter_code
_entity_poly.pdbx_strand_id
1 'polypeptide(L)'
;MFNEKFGNNQASFNVDFKDFPFVNLSDVIKENGHKTLTVQAVYTFKPKKGDNAGKDIPVLVADGHNIYIPTYQLDQVREIRASAEMVEAINQGKCGYKTREYVDEKHGGKLRFSGNFIDI
;
A
#
# COMPACT_ATOMS: atom_id res chain seq x y z
N MET A 1 30.41 31.37 -0.85
CA MET A 1 29.78 30.44 -1.82
C MET A 1 28.69 29.68 -1.08
N PHE A 2 27.43 30.05 -1.31
CA PHE A 2 26.29 29.28 -0.82
C PHE A 2 26.14 28.09 -1.76
N ASN A 3 26.44 26.89 -1.28
CA ASN A 3 26.11 25.65 -1.98
C ASN A 3 24.68 25.29 -1.58
N GLU A 4 23.72 25.71 -2.40
CA GLU A 4 22.36 25.17 -2.37
C GLU A 4 22.42 23.70 -2.80
N LYS A 5 22.57 22.81 -1.82
CA LYS A 5 22.25 21.39 -1.99
C LYS A 5 20.73 21.30 -2.10
N PHE A 6 20.20 21.29 -3.32
CA PHE A 6 18.93 20.65 -3.60
C PHE A 6 19.12 19.14 -3.36
N GLY A 7 19.11 18.75 -2.09
CA GLY A 7 19.08 17.35 -1.71
C GLY A 7 17.76 16.78 -2.20
N ASN A 8 17.82 15.77 -3.06
CA ASN A 8 16.72 14.85 -3.36
C ASN A 8 16.33 14.07 -2.08
N ASN A 9 15.84 14.77 -1.05
CA ASN A 9 15.19 14.18 0.11
C ASN A 9 13.78 13.73 -0.32
N GLN A 10 13.71 12.80 -1.27
CA GLN A 10 12.50 11.99 -1.38
C GLN A 10 12.41 11.24 -0.05
N ALA A 11 11.39 11.56 0.75
CA ALA A 11 11.14 10.87 1.99
C ALA A 11 11.08 9.37 1.71
N SER A 12 11.77 8.57 2.54
CA SER A 12 11.86 7.12 2.38
C SER A 12 11.21 6.44 3.56
N PHE A 13 10.70 5.23 3.35
CA PHE A 13 10.11 4.42 4.40
C PHE A 13 11.20 3.71 5.21
N ASN A 14 11.05 3.66 6.53
CA ASN A 14 12.05 3.12 7.48
C ASN A 14 12.00 1.59 7.64
N VAL A 15 11.42 0.88 6.67
CA VAL A 15 11.23 -0.58 6.70
C VAL A 15 11.98 -1.24 5.55
N ASP A 16 12.67 -2.34 5.83
CA ASP A 16 13.21 -3.23 4.80
C ASP A 16 12.24 -4.37 4.53
N PHE A 17 11.56 -4.31 3.38
CA PHE A 17 10.45 -5.21 3.01
C PHE A 17 10.73 -6.03 1.75
N LYS A 18 11.99 -6.04 1.28
CA LYS A 18 12.37 -6.71 0.03
C LYS A 18 12.12 -8.21 0.08
N ASP A 19 12.32 -8.82 1.24
CA ASP A 19 12.17 -10.26 1.47
C ASP A 19 10.80 -10.65 2.05
N PHE A 20 9.90 -9.67 2.23
CA PHE A 20 8.56 -9.97 2.74
C PHE A 20 7.73 -10.71 1.68
N PRO A 21 6.98 -11.75 2.08
CA PRO A 21 6.11 -12.47 1.17
C PRO A 21 5.02 -11.56 0.59
N PHE A 22 4.68 -11.78 -0.67
CA PHE A 22 3.55 -11.12 -1.31
C PHE A 22 2.25 -11.88 -1.03
N VAL A 23 1.22 -11.16 -0.59
CA VAL A 23 -0.10 -11.72 -0.28
C VAL A 23 -1.21 -10.87 -0.86
N ASN A 24 -2.40 -11.47 -1.04
CA ASN A 24 -3.58 -10.73 -1.45
C ASN A 24 -4.32 -10.19 -0.22
N LEU A 25 -5.03 -9.08 -0.39
CA LEU A 25 -5.88 -8.51 0.66
C LEU A 25 -6.90 -9.51 1.22
N SER A 26 -7.38 -10.44 0.38
CA SER A 26 -8.29 -11.52 0.81
C SER A 26 -7.68 -12.44 1.85
N ASP A 27 -6.39 -12.73 1.74
CA ASP A 27 -5.70 -13.67 2.64
C ASP A 27 -5.45 -12.99 3.98
N VAL A 28 -5.06 -11.72 3.94
CA VAL A 28 -4.90 -10.86 5.13
C VAL A 28 -6.22 -10.73 5.90
N ILE A 29 -7.34 -10.52 5.22
CA ILE A 29 -8.66 -10.40 5.87
C ILE A 29 -9.08 -11.73 6.50
N LYS A 30 -8.79 -12.88 5.87
CA LYS A 30 -9.11 -14.20 6.44
C LYS A 30 -8.30 -14.49 7.70
N GLU A 31 -7.04 -14.07 7.73
CA GLU A 31 -6.14 -14.32 8.86
C GLU A 31 -6.39 -13.34 10.02
N ASN A 32 -6.56 -12.05 9.72
CA ASN A 32 -6.58 -10.98 10.72
C ASN A 32 -7.97 -10.37 10.97
N GLY A 33 -8.97 -10.73 10.16
CA GLY A 33 -10.29 -10.11 10.15
C GLY A 33 -10.27 -8.70 9.53
N HIS A 34 -11.28 -7.89 9.87
CA HIS A 34 -11.40 -6.48 9.41
C HIS A 34 -10.59 -5.50 10.25
N LYS A 35 -9.44 -5.92 10.76
CA LYS A 35 -8.56 -5.04 11.55
C LYS A 35 -7.93 -3.98 10.65
N THR A 36 -7.69 -2.81 11.23
CA THR A 36 -6.84 -1.79 10.61
C THR A 36 -5.40 -2.28 10.64
N LEU A 37 -4.76 -2.33 9.47
CA LEU A 37 -3.35 -2.68 9.32
C LEU A 37 -2.51 -1.42 9.52
N THR A 38 -1.47 -1.46 10.35
CA THR A 38 -0.55 -0.31 10.45
C THR A 38 0.35 -0.30 9.22
N VAL A 39 0.27 0.76 8.41
CA VAL A 39 1.04 0.87 7.18
C VAL A 39 2.48 1.24 7.52
N GLN A 40 3.43 0.51 6.95
CA GLN A 40 4.86 0.72 7.13
C GLN A 40 5.53 1.30 5.88
N ALA A 41 4.99 0.98 4.70
CA ALA A 41 5.41 1.56 3.43
C ALA A 41 4.32 1.38 2.37
N VAL A 42 4.41 2.16 1.29
CA VAL A 42 3.63 1.94 0.07
C VAL A 42 4.51 2.07 -1.17
N TYR A 43 4.26 1.26 -2.19
CA TYR A 43 5.01 1.32 -3.44
C TYR A 43 4.23 0.75 -4.63
N THR A 44 4.79 0.93 -5.81
CA THR A 44 4.26 0.36 -7.05
C THR A 44 5.12 -0.81 -7.48
N PHE A 45 4.53 -1.98 -7.62
CA PHE A 45 5.19 -3.18 -8.12
C PHE A 45 4.82 -3.41 -9.59
N LYS A 46 5.81 -3.81 -10.41
CA LYS A 46 5.60 -4.16 -11.82
C LYS A 46 6.00 -5.62 -12.04
N PRO A 47 5.04 -6.56 -12.05
CA PRO A 47 5.34 -7.97 -12.31
C PRO A 47 5.94 -8.13 -13.71
N LYS A 48 6.89 -9.05 -13.85
CA LYS A 48 7.50 -9.39 -15.15
C LYS A 48 6.72 -10.48 -15.92
N LYS A 49 5.83 -11.20 -15.25
CA LYS A 49 5.09 -12.36 -15.80
C LYS A 49 3.65 -12.40 -15.21
N GLY A 50 2.75 -13.13 -15.86
CA GLY A 50 1.33 -13.28 -15.46
C GLY A 50 0.41 -12.22 -16.09
N ASP A 51 -0.89 -12.26 -15.75
CA ASP A 51 -1.94 -11.42 -16.35
C ASP A 51 -1.78 -9.91 -16.10
N ASN A 52 -0.97 -9.57 -15.10
CA ASN A 52 -0.61 -8.19 -14.75
C ASN A 52 0.83 -7.82 -15.14
N ALA A 53 1.50 -8.63 -15.97
CA ALA A 53 2.84 -8.34 -16.45
C ALA A 53 2.92 -6.94 -17.09
N GLY A 54 3.92 -6.16 -16.67
CA GLY A 54 4.15 -4.82 -17.19
C GLY A 54 3.23 -3.72 -16.65
N LYS A 55 2.19 -4.06 -15.88
CA LYS A 55 1.28 -3.09 -15.25
C LYS A 55 1.83 -2.64 -13.89
N ASP A 56 1.62 -1.37 -13.55
CA ASP A 56 1.87 -0.88 -12.19
C ASP A 56 0.77 -1.37 -11.26
N ILE A 57 1.15 -2.04 -10.18
CA ILE A 57 0.24 -2.55 -9.15
C ILE A 57 0.56 -1.83 -7.84
N PRO A 58 -0.42 -1.20 -7.18
CA PRO A 58 -0.19 -0.63 -5.86
C PRO A 58 -0.02 -1.73 -4.81
N VAL A 59 0.97 -1.54 -3.94
CA VAL A 59 1.31 -2.43 -2.83
C VAL A 59 1.47 -1.59 -1.58
N LEU A 60 0.94 -2.10 -0.46
CA LEU A 60 1.28 -1.59 0.87
C LEU A 60 2.06 -2.64 1.65
N VAL A 61 2.85 -2.19 2.60
CA VAL A 61 3.60 -3.03 3.53
C VAL A 61 2.98 -2.90 4.90
N ALA A 62 2.59 -4.04 5.48
CA ALA A 62 2.10 -4.12 6.84
C ALA A 62 2.34 -5.54 7.39
N ASP A 63 2.56 -5.64 8.70
CA ASP A 63 2.67 -6.90 9.43
C ASP A 63 3.61 -7.94 8.79
N GLY A 64 4.74 -7.50 8.22
CA GLY A 64 5.72 -8.40 7.59
C GLY A 64 5.34 -8.90 6.19
N HIS A 65 4.35 -8.29 5.54
CA HIS A 65 3.85 -8.71 4.23
C HIS A 65 3.84 -7.57 3.21
N ASN A 66 4.06 -7.92 1.93
CA ASN A 66 3.79 -7.06 0.79
C ASN A 66 2.37 -7.35 0.29
N ILE A 67 1.43 -6.43 0.52
CA ILE A 67 0.00 -6.66 0.30
C ILE A 67 -0.46 -5.96 -0.96
N TYR A 68 -0.96 -6.72 -1.93
CA TYR A 68 -1.60 -6.15 -3.12
C TYR A 68 -2.92 -5.48 -2.75
N ILE A 69 -3.07 -4.21 -3.14
CA ILE A 69 -4.31 -3.43 -2.94
C ILE A 69 -4.98 -3.12 -4.29
N PRO A 70 -6.26 -2.70 -4.29
CA PRO A 70 -6.99 -2.45 -5.53
C PRO A 70 -6.28 -1.44 -6.44
N THR A 71 -6.25 -1.73 -7.74
CA THR A 71 -5.52 -0.92 -8.74
C THR A 71 -6.02 0.53 -8.86
N TYR A 72 -7.27 0.81 -8.50
CA TYR A 72 -7.78 2.18 -8.47
C TYR A 72 -7.08 3.07 -7.42
N GLN A 73 -6.33 2.48 -6.47
CA GLN A 73 -5.55 3.21 -5.46
C GLN A 73 -4.13 3.56 -5.93
N LEU A 74 -3.80 3.28 -7.18
CA LEU A 74 -2.48 3.53 -7.73
C LEU A 74 -2.06 5.01 -7.60
N ASP A 75 -2.98 5.92 -7.89
CA ASP A 75 -2.70 7.35 -7.82
C ASP A 75 -2.56 7.82 -6.37
N GLN A 76 -3.39 7.29 -5.46
CA GLN A 76 -3.25 7.55 -4.02
C GLN A 76 -1.88 7.09 -3.48
N VAL A 77 -1.38 5.92 -3.91
CA VAL A 77 -0.03 5.45 -3.54
C VAL A 77 1.07 6.36 -4.09
N ARG A 78 0.90 6.89 -5.30
CA ARG A 78 1.86 7.83 -5.90
C ARG A 78 1.87 9.16 -5.14
N GLU A 79 0.70 9.67 -4.77
CA GLU A 79 0.55 10.89 -3.96
C GLU A 79 1.19 10.76 -2.59
N ILE A 80 0.93 9.65 -1.88
CA ILE A 80 1.55 9.36 -0.58
C ILE A 80 3.08 9.39 -0.69
N ARG A 81 3.64 8.74 -1.71
CA ARG A 81 5.11 8.69 -1.91
C ARG A 81 5.73 10.02 -2.31
N ALA A 82 4.95 10.91 -2.92
CA ALA A 82 5.39 12.24 -3.29
C ALA A 82 5.32 13.23 -2.12
N SER A 83 4.54 12.93 -1.07
CA SER A 83 4.38 13.77 0.11
C SER A 83 5.32 13.35 1.24
N ALA A 84 6.28 14.21 1.57
CA ALA A 84 7.18 13.99 2.70
C ALA A 84 6.43 13.85 4.03
N GLU A 85 5.37 14.64 4.22
CA GLU A 85 4.52 14.60 5.41
C GLU A 85 3.83 13.24 5.57
N MET A 86 3.28 12.69 4.48
CA MET A 86 2.61 11.38 4.50
C MET A 86 3.59 10.24 4.75
N VAL A 87 4.78 10.30 4.13
CA VAL A 87 5.84 9.31 4.39
C VAL A 87 6.30 9.37 5.85
N GLU A 88 6.45 10.57 6.41
CA GLU A 88 6.81 10.73 7.81
C GLU A 88 5.71 10.20 8.74
N ALA A 89 4.43 10.47 8.45
CA ALA A 89 3.31 9.92 9.22
C ALA A 89 3.30 8.38 9.20
N ILE A 90 3.56 7.76 8.04
CA ILE A 90 3.72 6.31 7.92
C ILE A 90 4.90 5.80 8.75
N ASN A 91 6.07 6.45 8.67
CA ASN A 91 7.25 6.09 9.47
C ASN A 91 7.01 6.22 10.99
N GLN A 92 6.11 7.11 11.40
CA GLN A 92 5.70 7.29 12.79
C GLN A 92 4.56 6.34 13.21
N GLY A 93 4.07 5.48 12.31
CA GLY A 93 2.98 4.54 12.59
C GLY A 93 1.60 5.19 12.72
N LYS A 94 1.41 6.40 12.18
CA LYS A 94 0.16 7.18 12.25
C LYS A 94 -0.80 6.94 11.09
N CYS A 95 -0.44 6.03 10.19
CA CYS A 95 -1.24 5.68 9.03
C CYS A 95 -1.69 4.22 9.11
N GLY A 96 -3.00 4.02 9.04
CA GLY A 96 -3.63 2.71 8.97
C GLY A 96 -4.25 2.44 7.61
N TYR A 97 -4.47 1.16 7.31
CA TYR A 97 -5.27 0.72 6.19
C TYR A 97 -6.46 -0.11 6.69
N LYS A 98 -7.66 0.46 6.60
CA LYS A 98 -8.89 -0.19 7.04
C LYS A 98 -9.45 -1.05 5.92
N THR A 99 -9.34 -2.37 6.07
CA THR A 99 -9.85 -3.33 5.10
C THR A 99 -11.37 -3.49 5.21
N ARG A 100 -12.00 -3.86 4.09
CA ARG A 100 -13.41 -4.19 4.01
C ARG A 100 -13.64 -5.23 2.92
N GLU A 101 -14.70 -6.00 3.10
CA GLU A 101 -15.26 -6.84 2.06
C GLU A 101 -16.64 -6.32 1.66
N TYR A 102 -17.04 -6.55 0.42
CA TYR A 102 -18.36 -6.20 -0.08
C TYR A 102 -18.78 -7.16 -1.19
N VAL A 103 -20.09 -7.35 -1.32
CA VAL A 103 -20.66 -8.11 -2.44
C VAL A 103 -20.88 -7.14 -3.59
N ASP A 104 -20.25 -7.43 -4.73
CA ASP A 104 -20.40 -6.68 -5.96
C ASP A 104 -21.65 -7.14 -6.71
N GLU A 105 -22.81 -6.66 -6.25
CA GLU A 105 -24.13 -6.93 -6.85
C GLU A 105 -24.17 -6.58 -8.34
N LYS A 106 -23.44 -5.54 -8.75
CA LYS A 106 -23.40 -5.07 -10.15
C LYS A 106 -22.70 -6.05 -11.08
N HIS A 107 -21.78 -6.86 -10.57
CA HIS A 107 -21.00 -7.83 -11.36
C HIS A 107 -21.27 -9.27 -10.93
N GLY A 108 -22.53 -9.58 -10.63
CA GLY A 108 -22.99 -10.94 -10.39
C GLY A 108 -22.77 -11.45 -8.96
N GLY A 109 -22.83 -10.56 -7.97
CA GLY A 109 -22.88 -10.94 -6.56
C GLY A 109 -21.58 -11.54 -6.01
N LYS A 110 -20.43 -11.18 -6.59
CA LYS A 110 -19.13 -11.74 -6.17
C LYS A 110 -18.58 -10.99 -4.97
N LEU A 111 -18.04 -11.72 -3.99
CA LEU A 111 -17.31 -11.13 -2.87
C LEU A 111 -16.02 -10.46 -3.38
N ARG A 112 -15.81 -9.22 -2.98
CA ARG A 112 -14.66 -8.38 -3.32
C ARG A 112 -14.05 -7.79 -2.06
N PHE A 113 -12.77 -7.43 -2.15
CA PHE A 113 -11.99 -6.88 -1.04
C PHE A 113 -11.42 -5.52 -1.44
N SER A 114 -11.43 -4.59 -0.50
CA SER A 114 -11.02 -3.21 -0.68
C SER A 114 -10.57 -2.65 0.68
N GLY A 115 -10.06 -1.43 0.70
CA GLY A 115 -9.79 -0.71 1.94
C GLY A 115 -9.53 0.76 1.67
N ASN A 116 -9.30 1.52 2.74
CA ASN A 116 -8.95 2.93 2.67
C ASN A 116 -7.82 3.23 3.65
N PHE A 117 -6.93 4.14 3.26
CA PHE A 117 -5.98 4.75 4.19
C PHE A 117 -6.73 5.63 5.18
N ILE A 118 -6.36 5.54 6.45
CA ILE A 118 -6.94 6.31 7.56
C ILE A 118 -5.82 6.76 8.50
N ASP A 119 -6.06 7.85 9.22
CA ASP A 119 -5.20 8.24 10.35
C ASP A 119 -5.53 7.38 11.58
N ILE A 120 -4.51 7.05 12.38
CA ILE A 120 -4.65 6.25 13.62
C ILE A 120 -3.89 6.85 14.81
#